data_AF-A0A537VBK5-F1
#
_entry.id   AF-A0A537VBK5-F1
#
_cell.length_a   1.000
_cell.length_b   1.000
_cell.length_c   1.000
_cell.angle_alpha   90.00
_cell.angle_beta   90.00
_cell.angle_gamma   90.00
#
_symmetry.space_group_name_H-M   'P 1'
#
loop_
_entity.id
_entity.type
_entity.pdbx_description
1 polymer ?
#
loop_
_entity_poly.entity_id
_entity_poly.type
_entity_poly.pdbx_seq_one_letter_code
_entity_poly.pdbx_strand_id
1 'polypeptide(L)'
;FFRYLSRELRRRSKQALVVSLGLAVGIGLVVAVSAMATGVQRAQGTVLHSLYGVGTDITVTRAAPEGPATGRFQVGAGNDRQRISRDRVLTSPGQASFDASEADTIAKLDGVSGAVGGLDLSLIHLNGKLPRFTLPSQGAASSGASTAQSSVAVTPGQINVSTSSVSGIDTSNVSIGPLSATELAHGRTYTVSDAKRDVAILDAQFANQKGLAVGDSITIDGTSFTVVGITSPTVQGAGSDIYLPLAKAQALAGVKGRINTVYVKATSSESIATAKRAIMQADPKATVSTSSDLAKQVTGSLSSASNLATKLGTWLSIAALVTAIALATLLTLAAVGRE
;
A
#
# COMPACT_ATOMS: atom_id res chain seq x y z
N PHE A 1 -10.06 0.23 53.27
CA PHE A 1 -10.85 -0.40 52.20
C PHE A 1 -10.00 -1.38 51.36
N PHE A 2 -9.04 -0.93 50.54
CA PHE A 2 -8.21 -1.80 49.68
C PHE A 2 -7.43 -2.91 50.41
N ARG A 3 -6.93 -2.66 51.63
CA ARG A 3 -6.26 -3.68 52.47
C ARG A 3 -7.20 -4.76 53.03
N TYR A 4 -8.49 -4.48 53.11
CA TYR A 4 -9.50 -5.45 53.58
C TYR A 4 -9.97 -6.32 52.41
N LEU A 5 -10.20 -5.70 51.24
CA LEU A 5 -10.51 -6.39 49.99
C LEU A 5 -9.41 -7.37 49.55
N SER A 6 -8.13 -6.98 49.70
CA SER A 6 -7.00 -7.85 49.36
C SER A 6 -6.83 -9.05 50.29
N ARG A 7 -7.28 -8.93 51.55
CA ARG A 7 -7.27 -10.02 52.53
C ARG A 7 -8.40 -11.02 52.26
N GLU A 8 -9.57 -10.53 51.86
CA GLU A 8 -10.73 -11.36 51.54
C GLU A 8 -10.54 -12.14 50.22
N LEU A 9 -9.96 -11.50 49.20
CA LEU A 9 -9.57 -12.16 47.94
C LEU A 9 -8.54 -13.27 48.15
N ARG A 10 -7.67 -13.15 49.16
CA ARG A 10 -6.67 -14.18 49.50
C ARG A 10 -7.30 -15.42 50.15
N ARG A 11 -8.42 -15.28 50.87
CA ARG A 11 -9.13 -16.41 51.51
C ARG A 11 -9.96 -17.23 50.52
N ARG A 12 -10.51 -16.60 49.48
CA ARG A 12 -11.22 -17.27 48.36
C ARG A 12 -10.39 -17.28 47.06
N SER A 13 -9.08 -17.44 47.20
CA SER A 13 -8.11 -17.34 46.11
C SER A 13 -8.38 -18.31 44.96
N LYS A 14 -8.89 -19.51 45.24
CA LYS A 14 -9.21 -20.51 44.22
C LYS A 14 -10.36 -20.08 43.29
N GLN A 15 -11.42 -19.45 43.83
CA GLN A 15 -12.55 -18.97 43.02
C GLN A 15 -12.20 -17.67 42.27
N ALA A 16 -11.50 -16.75 42.92
CA ALA A 16 -11.09 -15.48 42.29
C ALA A 16 -10.08 -15.69 41.14
N LEU A 17 -9.19 -16.68 41.26
CA LEU A 17 -8.21 -17.00 40.22
C LEU A 17 -8.90 -17.57 38.97
N VAL A 18 -9.88 -18.45 39.13
CA VAL A 18 -10.63 -19.02 37.99
C VAL A 18 -11.41 -17.93 37.23
N VAL A 19 -12.08 -17.03 37.95
CA VAL A 19 -12.86 -15.93 37.34
C VAL A 19 -11.95 -14.94 36.61
N SER A 20 -10.82 -14.56 37.20
CA SER A 20 -9.87 -13.63 36.57
C SER A 20 -9.16 -14.25 35.36
N LEU A 21 -8.85 -15.55 35.39
CA LEU A 21 -8.26 -16.25 34.25
C LEU A 21 -9.24 -16.31 33.07
N GLY A 22 -10.51 -16.61 33.33
CA GLY A 22 -11.56 -16.63 32.29
C GLY A 22 -11.76 -15.26 31.64
N LEU A 23 -11.79 -14.19 32.45
CA LEU A 23 -11.90 -12.82 31.95
C LEU A 23 -10.67 -12.41 31.13
N ALA A 24 -9.46 -12.74 31.59
CA ALA A 24 -8.22 -12.41 30.90
C ALA A 24 -8.11 -13.07 29.52
N VAL A 25 -8.49 -14.35 29.42
CA VAL A 25 -8.51 -15.08 28.15
C VAL A 25 -9.55 -14.49 27.18
N GLY A 26 -10.74 -14.15 27.67
CA GLY A 26 -11.79 -13.54 26.84
C GLY A 26 -11.36 -12.18 26.25
N ILE A 27 -10.78 -11.31 27.07
CA ILE A 27 -10.31 -9.99 26.61
C ILE A 27 -9.10 -10.14 25.68
N GLY A 28 -8.15 -11.03 26.02
CA GLY A 28 -6.95 -11.28 25.21
C GLY A 28 -7.29 -11.75 23.80
N LEU A 29 -8.28 -12.64 23.66
CA LEU A 29 -8.74 -13.14 22.36
C LEU A 29 -9.36 -12.02 21.52
N VAL A 30 -10.21 -11.18 22.10
CA VAL A 30 -10.85 -10.05 21.40
C VAL A 30 -9.80 -9.07 20.87
N VAL A 31 -8.81 -8.71 21.70
CA VAL A 31 -7.73 -7.80 21.29
C VAL A 31 -6.87 -8.40 20.18
N ALA A 32 -6.53 -9.70 20.27
CA ALA A 32 -5.76 -10.37 19.23
C ALA A 32 -6.51 -10.42 17.88
N VAL A 33 -7.82 -10.69 17.89
CA VAL A 33 -8.66 -10.71 16.69
C VAL A 33 -8.80 -9.31 16.10
N SER A 34 -9.03 -8.28 16.93
CA SER A 34 -9.08 -6.89 16.45
C SER A 34 -7.74 -6.39 15.90
N ALA A 35 -6.62 -6.80 16.52
CA ALA A 35 -5.27 -6.47 16.04
C ALA A 35 -4.94 -7.18 14.72
N MET A 36 -5.33 -8.45 14.56
CA MET A 36 -5.19 -9.18 13.29
C MET A 36 -6.07 -8.57 12.19
N ALA A 37 -7.33 -8.25 12.49
CA ALA A 37 -8.25 -7.63 11.52
C ALA A 37 -7.72 -6.28 11.00
N THR A 38 -7.20 -5.44 11.91
CA THR A 38 -6.62 -4.14 11.55
C THR A 38 -5.22 -4.23 10.93
N GLY A 39 -4.44 -5.27 11.25
CA GLY A 39 -3.14 -5.54 10.62
C GLY A 39 -3.28 -5.98 9.17
N VAL A 40 -4.25 -6.86 8.88
CA VAL A 40 -4.53 -7.36 7.52
C VAL A 40 -5.10 -6.26 6.63
N GLN A 41 -6.00 -5.40 7.15
CA GLN A 41 -6.51 -4.24 6.40
C GLN A 41 -5.44 -3.21 6.04
N ARG A 42 -4.42 -2.99 6.89
CA ARG A 42 -3.32 -2.06 6.59
C ARG A 42 -2.29 -2.62 5.61
N ALA A 43 -2.09 -3.94 5.60
CA ALA A 43 -1.18 -4.59 4.66
C ALA A 43 -1.79 -4.75 3.25
N GLN A 44 -3.11 -4.88 3.13
CA GLN A 44 -3.78 -5.12 1.84
C GLN A 44 -4.23 -3.85 1.10
N GLY A 45 -4.30 -2.69 1.77
CA GLY A 45 -4.72 -1.43 1.14
C GLY A 45 -3.73 -0.83 0.13
N THR A 46 -2.43 -1.14 0.24
CA THR A 46 -1.36 -0.40 -0.48
C THR A 46 -0.80 -1.15 -1.70
N VAL A 47 -1.16 -2.43 -1.91
CA VAL A 47 -0.56 -3.24 -3.00
C VAL A 47 -1.60 -3.82 -3.98
N LEU A 48 -2.89 -3.81 -3.64
CA LEU A 48 -3.91 -4.55 -4.42
C LEU A 48 -4.80 -3.71 -5.35
N HIS A 49 -4.65 -2.38 -5.41
CA HIS A 49 -5.57 -1.54 -6.22
C HIS A 49 -4.91 -0.84 -7.41
N SER A 50 -3.58 -0.73 -7.46
CA SER A 50 -2.88 -0.07 -8.58
C SER A 50 -2.64 -0.96 -9.80
N LEU A 51 -3.00 -2.25 -9.75
CA LEU A 51 -2.61 -3.21 -10.80
C LEU A 51 -3.72 -3.64 -11.76
N TYR A 52 -4.95 -3.16 -11.61
CA TYR A 52 -6.07 -3.78 -12.30
C TYR A 52 -6.88 -2.78 -13.15
N GLY A 53 -6.62 -2.80 -14.46
CA GLY A 53 -7.63 -2.56 -15.51
C GLY A 53 -8.38 -1.23 -15.49
N VAL A 54 -7.86 -0.18 -14.85
CA VAL A 54 -8.54 1.12 -14.83
C VAL A 54 -8.50 1.74 -16.23
N GLY A 55 -9.67 1.85 -16.85
CA GLY A 55 -9.84 2.50 -18.15
C GLY A 55 -9.52 1.63 -19.37
N THR A 56 -9.35 0.33 -19.17
CA THR A 56 -8.92 -0.61 -20.23
C THR A 56 -9.61 -1.95 -20.12
N ASP A 57 -9.80 -2.62 -21.25
CA ASP A 57 -10.41 -3.95 -21.28
C ASP A 57 -9.44 -5.04 -20.78
N ILE A 58 -8.14 -4.86 -21.08
CA ILE A 58 -7.09 -5.81 -20.76
C ILE A 58 -5.84 -5.05 -20.28
N THR A 59 -5.18 -5.58 -19.25
CA THR A 59 -3.88 -5.09 -18.75
C THR A 59 -2.85 -6.21 -18.85
N VAL A 60 -1.66 -5.90 -19.34
CA VAL A 60 -0.56 -6.84 -19.53
C VAL A 60 0.62 -6.39 -18.68
N THR A 61 1.08 -7.25 -17.78
CA THR A 61 2.24 -6.99 -16.91
C THR A 61 3.16 -8.20 -16.92
N ARG A 62 4.40 -8.06 -16.46
CA ARG A 62 5.32 -9.20 -16.26
C ARG A 62 5.75 -9.26 -14.81
N ALA A 63 5.79 -10.45 -14.24
CA ALA A 63 6.35 -10.63 -12.91
C ALA A 63 7.86 -10.36 -12.94
N ALA A 64 8.35 -9.59 -11.96
CA ALA A 64 9.77 -9.46 -11.73
C ALA A 64 10.33 -10.82 -11.26
N PRO A 65 11.50 -11.25 -11.73
CA PRO A 65 12.21 -12.35 -11.11
C PRO A 65 12.43 -12.05 -9.62
N GLU A 66 12.26 -13.05 -8.75
CA GLU A 66 12.58 -12.91 -7.33
C GLU A 66 14.04 -12.52 -7.16
N GLY A 67 14.28 -11.24 -6.89
CA GLY A 67 15.59 -10.67 -6.62
C GLY A 67 15.54 -9.88 -5.32
N PRO A 68 16.67 -9.72 -4.62
CA PRO A 68 16.69 -8.93 -3.38
C PRO A 68 16.17 -7.52 -3.68
N ALA A 69 15.21 -7.03 -2.88
CA ALA A 69 14.66 -5.69 -3.02
C ALA A 69 15.81 -4.66 -3.03
N THR A 70 16.13 -4.10 -4.20
CA THR A 70 17.24 -3.17 -4.41
C THR A 70 16.88 -1.75 -3.94
N GLY A 71 16.40 -1.67 -2.71
CA GLY A 71 15.89 -0.46 -2.08
C GLY A 71 16.72 0.01 -0.89
N ARG A 72 18.06 -0.10 -0.90
CA ARG A 72 18.86 0.45 0.21
C ARG A 72 18.87 1.97 0.16
N PHE A 73 18.38 2.63 1.21
CA PHE A 73 18.58 4.06 1.43
C PHE A 73 19.97 4.25 2.02
N GLN A 74 20.90 4.78 1.22
CA GLN A 74 22.26 5.05 1.70
C GLN A 74 22.27 6.43 2.35
N VAL A 75 22.28 6.46 3.69
CA VAL A 75 22.43 7.70 4.46
C VAL A 75 23.92 8.04 4.47
N GLY A 76 24.34 8.95 3.58
CA GLY A 76 25.71 9.46 3.54
C GLY A 76 25.98 10.43 4.70
N ALA A 77 27.19 10.38 5.26
CA ALA A 77 27.69 11.30 6.27
C ALA A 77 28.02 12.68 5.65
N GLY A 78 27.01 13.40 5.18
CA GLY A 78 27.14 14.78 4.68
C GLY A 78 27.09 15.82 5.81
N ASN A 79 27.51 17.05 5.50
CA ASN A 79 27.63 18.15 6.46
C ASN A 79 26.28 18.68 6.98
N ASP A 80 25.16 18.39 6.30
CA ASP A 80 23.79 18.75 6.70
C ASP A 80 23.13 17.71 7.61
N ARG A 81 23.69 17.54 8.81
CA ARG A 81 23.34 16.45 9.75
C ARG A 81 21.99 16.59 10.48
N GLN A 82 21.02 17.35 9.96
CA GLN A 82 19.85 17.73 10.77
C GLN A 82 18.47 17.42 10.18
N ARG A 83 18.31 17.32 8.86
CA ARG A 83 17.02 16.98 8.23
C ARG A 83 17.26 16.18 6.94
N ILE A 84 16.56 15.07 6.78
CA ILE A 84 16.48 14.34 5.51
C ILE A 84 15.14 14.67 4.90
N SER A 85 15.14 15.11 3.65
CA SER A 85 13.99 15.15 2.76
C SER A 85 14.46 14.56 1.44
N ARG A 86 14.05 13.32 1.14
CA ARG A 86 14.48 12.62 -0.08
C ARG A 86 13.31 11.88 -0.70
N ASP A 87 13.25 11.99 -2.02
CA ASP A 87 12.36 11.21 -2.85
C ASP A 87 13.12 10.00 -3.39
N ARG A 88 12.39 8.92 -3.64
CA ARG A 88 12.87 7.83 -4.45
C ARG A 88 11.74 7.29 -5.28
N VAL A 89 11.95 7.27 -6.59
CA VAL A 89 11.03 6.69 -7.56
C VAL A 89 11.49 5.29 -7.90
N LEU A 90 10.62 4.31 -7.72
CA LEU A 90 10.90 2.89 -7.93
C LEU A 90 9.84 2.32 -8.86
N THR A 91 10.22 1.37 -9.72
CA THR A 91 9.22 0.52 -10.40
C THR A 91 8.43 -0.26 -9.36
N SER A 92 7.12 -0.42 -9.59
CA SER A 92 6.24 -1.17 -8.68
C SER A 92 6.85 -2.53 -8.29
N PRO A 93 6.94 -2.85 -6.99
CA PRO A 93 7.52 -4.10 -6.52
C PRO A 93 6.85 -5.32 -7.17
N GLY A 94 7.64 -6.28 -7.62
CA GLY A 94 7.14 -7.50 -8.24
C GLY A 94 6.77 -7.36 -9.73
N GLN A 95 6.95 -6.19 -10.34
CA GLN A 95 6.77 -6.02 -11.79
C GLN A 95 8.11 -5.85 -12.51
N ALA A 96 8.33 -6.65 -13.54
CA ALA A 96 9.45 -6.47 -14.46
C ALA A 96 9.14 -5.32 -15.41
N SER A 97 10.13 -4.47 -15.67
CA SER A 97 10.08 -3.58 -16.83
C SER A 97 10.47 -4.34 -18.10
N PHE A 98 9.91 -3.96 -19.24
CA PHE A 98 10.15 -4.48 -20.58
C PHE A 98 10.10 -3.35 -21.62
N ASP A 99 10.45 -3.62 -22.87
CA ASP A 99 10.59 -2.58 -23.87
C ASP A 99 9.24 -1.97 -24.28
N ALA A 100 9.20 -0.66 -24.45
CA ALA A 100 7.99 0.07 -24.83
C ALA A 100 7.41 -0.39 -26.17
N SER A 101 8.25 -0.90 -27.07
CA SER A 101 7.83 -1.45 -28.37
C SER A 101 6.93 -2.69 -28.25
N GLU A 102 6.89 -3.34 -27.08
CA GLU A 102 5.95 -4.44 -26.83
C GLU A 102 4.49 -3.97 -26.95
N ALA A 103 4.20 -2.72 -26.57
CA ALA A 103 2.86 -2.15 -26.74
C ALA A 103 2.47 -2.09 -28.23
N ASP A 104 3.40 -1.70 -29.11
CA ASP A 104 3.18 -1.67 -30.57
C ASP A 104 2.98 -3.08 -31.16
N THR A 105 3.65 -4.09 -30.60
CA THR A 105 3.45 -5.49 -30.98
C THR A 105 2.06 -5.96 -30.57
N ILE A 106 1.66 -5.69 -29.32
CA ILE A 106 0.34 -6.07 -28.79
C ILE A 106 -0.78 -5.34 -29.53
N ALA A 107 -0.59 -4.07 -29.92
CA ALA A 107 -1.55 -3.28 -30.68
C ALA A 107 -1.93 -3.91 -32.04
N LYS A 108 -1.08 -4.80 -32.58
CA LYS A 108 -1.29 -5.47 -33.88
C LYS A 108 -1.94 -6.85 -33.75
N LEU A 109 -2.21 -7.33 -32.53
CA LEU A 109 -2.81 -8.64 -32.30
C LEU A 109 -4.31 -8.65 -32.57
N ASP A 110 -4.82 -9.84 -32.90
CA ASP A 110 -6.24 -10.03 -33.17
C ASP A 110 -7.13 -9.69 -31.96
N GLY A 111 -8.19 -8.93 -32.22
CA GLY A 111 -9.14 -8.50 -31.18
C GLY A 111 -8.69 -7.28 -30.37
N VAL A 112 -7.54 -6.68 -30.70
CA VAL A 112 -7.05 -5.43 -30.10
C VAL A 112 -7.41 -4.24 -31.00
N SER A 113 -8.07 -3.24 -30.45
CA SER A 113 -8.34 -1.96 -31.15
C SER A 113 -7.26 -0.91 -30.90
N GLY A 114 -6.52 -1.03 -29.82
CA GLY A 114 -5.36 -0.20 -29.51
C GLY A 114 -4.66 -0.66 -28.24
N ALA A 115 -3.37 -0.38 -28.15
CA ALA A 115 -2.58 -0.61 -26.94
C ALA A 115 -1.63 0.55 -26.70
N VAL A 116 -1.41 0.89 -25.44
CA VAL A 116 -0.46 1.93 -25.02
C VAL A 116 0.42 1.44 -23.89
N GLY A 117 1.66 1.90 -23.87
CA GLY A 117 2.61 1.62 -22.80
C GLY A 117 2.34 2.49 -21.57
N GLY A 118 2.48 1.89 -20.39
CA GLY A 118 2.34 2.56 -19.10
C GLY A 118 3.51 2.26 -18.17
N LEU A 119 3.77 3.17 -17.24
CA LEU A 119 4.80 2.98 -16.22
C LEU A 119 4.24 3.23 -14.82
N ASP A 120 3.98 2.17 -14.08
CA ASP A 120 3.52 2.24 -12.68
C ASP A 120 4.71 2.31 -11.73
N LEU A 121 4.79 3.37 -10.95
CA LEU A 121 5.90 3.71 -10.08
C LEU A 121 5.39 3.96 -8.65
N SER A 122 6.26 3.66 -7.69
CA SER A 122 6.09 4.03 -6.29
C SER A 122 7.07 5.15 -5.95
N LEU A 123 6.53 6.28 -5.50
CA LEU A 123 7.28 7.39 -4.94
C LEU A 123 7.33 7.24 -3.42
N ILE A 124 8.53 7.08 -2.88
CA ILE A 124 8.76 7.08 -1.43
C ILE A 124 9.38 8.43 -1.05
N HIS A 125 8.65 9.22 -0.27
CA HIS A 125 9.14 10.45 0.33
C HIS A 125 9.55 10.17 1.79
N LEU A 126 10.83 10.38 2.11
CA LEU A 126 11.34 10.27 3.47
C LEU A 126 11.59 11.66 4.01
N ASN A 127 10.94 11.98 5.11
CA ASN A 127 11.15 13.25 5.80
C ASN A 127 11.39 13.03 7.29
N GLY A 128 12.49 13.53 7.83
CA GLY A 128 12.81 13.28 9.23
C GLY A 128 14.07 13.92 9.75
N LYS A 129 14.21 13.88 11.07
CA LYS A 129 15.45 14.24 11.76
C LYS A 129 16.20 12.97 12.09
N LEU A 130 17.47 12.90 11.70
CA LEU A 130 18.34 11.78 12.05
C LEU A 130 18.59 11.76 13.57
N PRO A 131 18.83 10.57 14.15
CA PRO A 131 19.26 10.45 15.55
C PRO A 131 20.57 11.20 15.77
N ARG A 132 20.67 11.90 16.89
CA ARG A 132 21.89 12.62 17.29
C ARG A 132 22.65 11.80 18.30
N PHE A 133 23.95 11.65 18.05
CA PHE A 133 24.89 11.08 19.00
C PHE A 133 25.71 12.23 19.58
N THR A 134 25.46 12.55 20.85
CA THR A 134 26.23 13.59 21.54
C THR A 134 27.32 12.89 22.33
N LEU A 135 28.56 13.02 21.88
CA LEU A 135 29.73 12.63 22.65
C LEU A 135 30.09 13.80 23.57
N PRO A 136 30.26 13.60 24.88
CA PRO A 136 30.76 14.65 25.74
C PRO A 136 32.17 15.04 25.26
N SER A 137 32.37 16.32 24.92
CA SER A 137 33.70 16.85 24.62
C SER A 137 34.58 16.70 25.86
N GLN A 138 35.70 16.01 25.74
CA GLN A 138 36.76 16.04 26.76
C GLN A 138 37.21 17.50 26.91
N GLY A 139 36.69 18.18 27.94
CA GLY A 139 37.37 19.32 28.53
C GLY A 139 38.69 18.84 29.11
N ALA A 140 39.72 19.66 28.95
CA ALA A 140 41.08 19.39 29.38
C ALA A 140 41.15 18.80 30.81
N ALA A 141 42.03 17.82 30.96
CA ALA A 141 42.23 17.00 32.14
C ALA A 141 42.32 17.80 33.46
N SER A 142 41.57 17.35 34.47
CA SER A 142 41.98 17.48 35.87
C SER A 142 41.97 16.08 36.48
N SER A 143 43.15 15.63 36.88
CA SER A 143 43.45 14.35 37.50
C SER A 143 42.65 14.10 38.78
N GLY A 144 41.79 13.09 38.76
CA GLY A 144 41.08 12.58 39.94
C GLY A 144 40.16 11.43 39.54
N ALA A 145 40.39 10.25 40.13
CA ALA A 145 39.80 8.98 39.75
C ALA A 145 38.26 8.97 39.61
N SER A 146 37.76 8.46 38.48
CA SER A 146 36.66 7.49 38.44
C SER A 146 36.51 6.92 37.02
N THR A 147 36.33 5.61 36.91
CA THR A 147 36.02 4.91 35.65
C THR A 147 34.56 5.15 35.29
N ALA A 148 34.21 6.39 34.94
CA ALA A 148 32.88 6.73 34.47
C ALA A 148 32.74 6.31 33.00
N GLN A 149 31.89 5.31 32.75
CA GLN A 149 31.51 4.93 31.38
C GLN A 149 30.98 6.17 30.66
N SER A 150 31.65 6.58 29.58
CA SER A 150 31.19 7.65 28.70
C SER A 150 29.78 7.32 28.18
N SER A 151 28.76 7.93 28.76
CA SER A 151 27.38 7.77 28.31
C SER A 151 27.19 8.58 27.02
N VAL A 152 27.09 7.88 25.89
CA VAL A 152 26.69 8.51 24.63
C VAL A 152 25.22 8.88 24.75
N ALA A 153 24.92 10.18 24.78
CA ALA A 153 23.54 10.65 24.76
C ALA A 153 22.99 10.52 23.32
N VAL A 154 22.13 9.52 23.10
CA VAL A 154 21.40 9.32 21.84
C VAL A 154 20.08 10.05 21.92
N THR A 155 19.89 11.09 21.11
CA THR A 155 18.55 11.65 20.86
C THR A 155 17.92 10.87 19.72
N PRO A 156 16.80 10.15 19.93
CA PRO A 156 16.13 9.42 18.87
C PRO A 156 15.69 10.37 17.74
N GLY A 157 16.01 9.98 16.50
CA GLY A 157 15.48 10.65 15.32
C GLY A 157 14.05 10.19 15.04
N GLN A 158 13.25 11.05 14.42
CA GLN A 158 11.93 10.67 13.89
C GLN A 158 11.97 10.76 12.38
N ILE A 159 11.70 9.65 11.71
CA ILE A 159 11.64 9.53 10.26
C ILE A 159 10.20 9.19 9.89
N ASN A 160 9.57 10.07 9.13
CA ASN A 160 8.28 9.84 8.50
C ASN A 160 8.54 9.32 7.08
N VAL A 161 7.81 8.27 6.71
CA VAL A 161 7.83 7.72 5.36
C VAL A 161 6.43 7.88 4.80
N SER A 162 6.33 8.55 3.65
CA SER A 162 5.10 8.68 2.89
C SER A 162 5.29 8.01 1.54
N THR A 163 4.30 7.24 1.11
CA THR A 163 4.31 6.57 -0.19
C THR A 163 3.19 7.15 -1.04
N SER A 164 3.49 7.42 -2.30
CA SER A 164 2.52 7.84 -3.30
C SER A 164 2.70 7.02 -4.57
N SER A 165 1.62 6.83 -5.29
CA SER A 165 1.59 6.15 -6.58
C SER A 165 1.79 7.15 -7.72
N VAL A 166 2.64 6.81 -8.68
CA VAL A 166 2.91 7.64 -9.86
C VAL A 166 2.69 6.77 -11.10
N SER A 167 1.85 7.22 -12.03
CA SER A 167 1.64 6.53 -13.31
C SER A 167 2.18 7.36 -14.47
N GLY A 168 3.02 6.74 -15.29
CA GLY A 168 3.54 7.27 -16.54
C GLY A 168 2.56 6.98 -17.67
N ILE A 169 2.02 8.04 -18.27
CA ILE A 169 0.95 7.98 -19.26
C ILE A 169 1.49 8.28 -20.65
N ASP A 170 1.16 7.42 -21.61
CA ASP A 170 1.36 7.71 -23.02
C ASP A 170 0.38 8.80 -23.46
N THR A 171 0.91 9.99 -23.77
CA THR A 171 0.12 11.16 -24.16
C THR A 171 -0.35 11.11 -25.62
N SER A 172 0.08 10.11 -26.40
CA SER A 172 -0.36 9.94 -27.79
C SER A 172 -1.82 9.47 -27.89
N ASN A 173 -2.29 8.71 -26.90
CA ASN A 173 -3.66 8.22 -26.83
C ASN A 173 -4.14 8.09 -25.38
N VAL A 174 -4.65 9.20 -24.85
CA VAL A 174 -5.16 9.29 -23.47
C VAL A 174 -6.52 8.59 -23.26
N SER A 175 -7.16 8.13 -24.34
CA SER A 175 -8.42 7.40 -24.28
C SER A 175 -8.23 5.92 -23.90
N ILE A 176 -6.98 5.45 -23.83
CA ILE A 176 -6.61 4.11 -23.37
C ILE A 176 -5.70 4.26 -22.15
N GLY A 177 -5.99 3.54 -21.08
CA GLY A 177 -5.18 3.53 -19.86
C GLY A 177 -5.78 4.36 -18.72
N PRO A 178 -5.00 4.62 -17.66
CA PRO A 178 -5.51 5.07 -16.37
C PRO A 178 -6.34 6.35 -16.41
N LEU A 179 -6.01 7.31 -17.28
CA LEU A 179 -6.74 8.57 -17.38
C LEU A 179 -8.13 8.43 -18.01
N SER A 180 -8.38 7.39 -18.81
CA SER A 180 -9.70 7.20 -19.44
C SER A 180 -10.77 6.76 -18.45
N ALA A 181 -10.39 6.28 -17.27
CA ALA A 181 -11.29 5.97 -16.16
C ALA A 181 -11.40 7.11 -15.12
N THR A 182 -10.96 8.31 -15.48
CA THR A 182 -11.04 9.49 -14.61
C THR A 182 -11.91 10.58 -15.22
N GLU A 183 -12.57 11.34 -14.36
CA GLU A 183 -13.29 12.56 -14.73
C GLU A 183 -12.44 13.77 -14.38
N LEU A 184 -12.39 14.74 -15.28
CA LEU A 184 -11.67 15.99 -15.07
C LEU A 184 -12.48 16.89 -14.14
N ALA A 185 -11.93 17.18 -12.97
CA ALA A 185 -12.52 18.13 -12.03
C ALA A 185 -12.11 19.58 -12.38
N HIS A 186 -10.81 19.79 -12.66
CA HIS A 186 -10.26 21.10 -12.96
C HIS A 186 -9.12 21.03 -13.98
N GLY A 187 -8.95 22.10 -14.76
CA GLY A 187 -7.83 22.25 -15.70
C GLY A 187 -8.07 21.53 -17.03
N ARG A 188 -7.11 20.72 -17.47
CA ARG A 188 -7.17 19.96 -18.73
C ARG A 188 -6.48 18.61 -18.61
N THR A 189 -6.81 17.72 -19.55
CA THR A 189 -6.06 16.47 -19.77
C THR A 189 -4.81 16.70 -20.63
N TYR A 190 -4.03 15.64 -20.85
CA TYR A 190 -2.85 15.67 -21.70
C TYR A 190 -3.19 15.78 -23.18
N THR A 191 -2.29 16.47 -23.88
CA THR A 191 -2.22 16.52 -25.33
C THR A 191 -0.91 15.87 -25.79
N VAL A 192 -0.80 15.54 -27.08
CA VAL A 192 0.44 14.99 -27.66
C VAL A 192 1.65 15.92 -27.42
N SER A 193 1.43 17.23 -27.33
CA SER A 193 2.48 18.23 -27.07
C SER A 193 3.06 18.17 -25.65
N ASP A 194 2.35 17.56 -24.70
CA ASP A 194 2.78 17.45 -23.31
C ASP A 194 3.81 16.33 -23.08
N ALA A 195 4.03 15.45 -24.07
CA ALA A 195 4.94 14.29 -23.97
C ALA A 195 6.33 14.62 -23.41
N LYS A 196 6.82 15.85 -23.65
CA LYS A 196 8.16 16.32 -23.24
C LYS A 196 8.12 17.44 -22.20
N ARG A 197 6.94 17.86 -21.76
CA ARG A 197 6.76 18.97 -20.81
C ARG A 197 6.80 18.45 -19.37
N ASP A 198 7.31 19.27 -18.46
CA ASP A 198 7.29 18.99 -17.03
C ASP A 198 5.94 19.40 -16.45
N VAL A 199 4.92 18.62 -16.78
CA VAL A 199 3.53 18.81 -16.35
C VAL A 199 3.02 17.56 -15.65
N ALA A 200 2.07 17.75 -14.73
CA ALA A 200 1.42 16.68 -13.99
C ALA A 200 -0.10 16.83 -13.99
N ILE A 201 -0.81 15.71 -13.91
CA ILE A 201 -2.21 15.64 -13.52
C ILE A 201 -2.27 14.94 -12.18
N LEU A 202 -3.05 15.46 -11.24
CA LEU A 202 -3.16 14.92 -9.89
C LEU A 202 -4.54 14.35 -9.63
N ASP A 203 -4.62 13.31 -8.82
CA ASP A 203 -5.88 12.90 -8.21
C ASP A 203 -6.42 14.01 -7.28
N ALA A 204 -7.74 14.19 -7.26
CA ALA A 204 -8.39 15.23 -6.46
C ALA A 204 -8.19 15.05 -4.95
N GLN A 205 -8.20 13.82 -4.43
CA GLN A 205 -7.92 13.58 -3.01
C GLN A 205 -6.46 13.88 -2.69
N PHE A 206 -5.53 13.45 -3.54
CA PHE A 206 -4.11 13.74 -3.37
C PHE A 206 -3.83 15.26 -3.42
N ALA A 207 -4.39 15.96 -4.40
CA ALA A 207 -4.26 17.41 -4.54
C ALA A 207 -4.79 18.14 -3.30
N ASN A 208 -5.97 17.76 -2.80
CA ASN A 208 -6.55 18.34 -1.59
C ASN A 208 -5.70 18.06 -0.34
N GLN A 209 -5.18 16.84 -0.18
CA GLN A 209 -4.30 16.50 0.94
C GLN A 209 -3.00 17.30 0.94
N LYS A 210 -2.49 17.66 -0.25
CA LYS A 210 -1.26 18.46 -0.42
C LYS A 210 -1.52 19.96 -0.55
N GLY A 211 -2.78 20.39 -0.63
CA GLY A 211 -3.15 21.79 -0.85
C GLY A 211 -2.68 22.32 -2.21
N LEU A 212 -2.72 21.49 -3.25
CA LEU A 212 -2.29 21.83 -4.61
C LEU A 212 -3.50 22.09 -5.51
N ALA A 213 -3.39 23.10 -6.36
CA ALA A 213 -4.35 23.47 -7.40
C ALA A 213 -3.72 23.43 -8.80
N VAL A 214 -4.55 23.56 -9.83
CA VAL A 214 -4.06 23.75 -11.21
C VAL A 214 -3.25 25.05 -11.28
N GLY A 215 -2.05 24.97 -11.85
CA GLY A 215 -1.07 26.05 -11.91
C GLY A 215 0.02 25.97 -10.84
N ASP A 216 -0.21 25.23 -9.76
CA ASP A 216 0.83 24.99 -8.74
C ASP A 216 1.89 24.01 -9.26
N SER A 217 3.01 23.92 -8.54
CA SER A 217 4.09 23.00 -8.87
C SER A 217 4.29 21.95 -7.78
N ILE A 218 4.47 20.69 -8.21
CA ILE A 218 4.92 19.58 -7.36
C ILE A 218 6.35 19.20 -7.73
N THR A 219 7.20 18.98 -6.75
CA THR A 219 8.58 18.52 -6.96
C THR A 219 8.68 17.03 -6.68
N ILE A 220 9.22 16.27 -7.63
CA ILE A 220 9.43 14.83 -7.54
C ILE A 220 10.89 14.56 -7.92
N ASP A 221 11.67 14.04 -6.97
CA ASP A 221 13.10 13.71 -7.15
C ASP A 221 13.91 14.89 -7.73
N GLY A 222 13.66 16.09 -7.19
CA GLY A 222 14.32 17.33 -7.59
C GLY A 222 13.80 17.96 -8.90
N THR A 223 12.87 17.32 -9.61
CA THR A 223 12.25 17.86 -10.83
C THR A 223 10.90 18.49 -10.49
N SER A 224 10.66 19.72 -10.94
CA SER A 224 9.40 20.43 -10.70
C SER A 224 8.43 20.25 -11.87
N PHE A 225 7.20 19.84 -11.56
CA PHE A 225 6.11 19.61 -12.51
C PHE A 225 4.97 20.57 -12.22
N THR A 226 4.52 21.31 -13.23
CA THR A 226 3.33 22.17 -13.11
C THR A 226 2.06 21.33 -13.23
N VAL A 227 1.14 21.50 -12.28
CA VAL A 227 -0.16 20.85 -12.28
C VAL A 227 -1.03 21.47 -13.37
N VAL A 228 -1.39 20.69 -14.39
CA VAL A 228 -2.25 21.16 -15.50
C VAL A 228 -3.67 20.65 -15.41
N GLY A 229 -3.92 19.65 -14.58
CA GLY A 229 -5.23 19.06 -14.39
C GLY A 229 -5.37 18.39 -13.03
N ILE A 230 -6.60 18.33 -12.55
CA ILE A 230 -7.01 17.55 -11.39
C ILE A 230 -8.15 16.65 -11.84
N THR A 231 -8.00 15.36 -11.60
CA THR A 231 -8.98 14.34 -11.99
C THR A 231 -9.46 13.55 -10.78
N SER A 232 -10.64 12.96 -10.90
CA SER A 232 -11.19 12.03 -9.91
C SER A 232 -11.46 10.70 -10.59
N PRO A 233 -11.13 9.56 -9.97
CA PRO A 233 -11.46 8.27 -10.56
C PRO A 233 -12.96 8.05 -10.56
N THR A 234 -13.49 7.48 -11.64
CA THR A 234 -14.91 7.10 -11.76
C THR A 234 -15.30 5.99 -10.78
N VAL A 235 -14.31 5.22 -10.32
CA VAL A 235 -14.46 4.16 -9.31
C VAL A 235 -13.61 4.53 -8.09
N GLN A 236 -14.24 4.61 -6.93
CA GLN A 236 -13.55 4.90 -5.67
C GLN A 236 -12.43 3.90 -5.39
N GLY A 237 -11.25 4.41 -5.04
CA GLY A 237 -10.06 3.62 -4.73
C GLY A 237 -9.28 3.11 -5.94
N ALA A 238 -9.65 3.50 -7.16
CA ALA A 238 -8.94 3.16 -8.38
C ALA A 238 -8.06 4.32 -8.87
N GLY A 239 -6.98 4.02 -9.60
CA GLY A 239 -6.10 5.03 -10.21
C GLY A 239 -4.76 5.23 -9.49
N SER A 240 -4.15 6.40 -9.70
CA SER A 240 -2.87 6.79 -9.13
C SER A 240 -2.94 8.22 -8.61
N ASP A 241 -2.11 8.54 -7.62
CA ASP A 241 -2.08 9.88 -7.01
C ASP A 241 -1.57 10.95 -7.97
N ILE A 242 -0.58 10.57 -8.79
CA ILE A 242 0.12 11.46 -9.72
C ILE A 242 0.22 10.79 -11.09
N TYR A 243 -0.15 11.51 -12.13
CA TYR A 243 0.01 11.10 -13.52
C TYR A 243 1.03 12.00 -14.20
N LEU A 244 2.06 11.42 -14.82
CA LEU A 244 3.12 12.14 -15.54
C LEU A 244 3.18 11.67 -16.99
N PRO A 245 3.65 12.49 -17.94
CA PRO A 245 4.01 12.01 -19.27
C PRO A 245 5.01 10.85 -19.17
N LEU A 246 4.79 9.77 -19.94
CA LEU A 246 5.56 8.53 -19.85
C LEU A 246 7.08 8.77 -19.93
N ALA A 247 7.53 9.63 -20.84
CA ALA A 247 8.94 9.94 -20.99
C ALA A 247 9.56 10.60 -19.73
N LYS A 248 8.78 11.40 -19.00
CA LYS A 248 9.20 12.03 -17.74
C LYS A 248 9.23 11.02 -16.60
N ALA A 249 8.21 10.17 -16.49
CA ALA A 249 8.17 9.08 -15.52
C ALA A 249 9.37 8.12 -15.71
N GLN A 250 9.69 7.76 -16.96
CA GLN A 250 10.85 6.94 -17.30
C GLN A 250 12.18 7.59 -16.92
N ALA A 251 12.30 8.91 -17.11
CA ALA A 251 13.50 9.67 -16.73
C ALA A 251 13.69 9.68 -15.22
N LEU A 252 12.63 9.93 -14.44
CA LEU A 252 12.65 9.90 -12.97
C LEU A 252 13.04 8.52 -12.43
N ALA A 253 12.54 7.45 -13.05
CA ALA A 253 12.83 6.08 -12.63
C ALA A 253 14.15 5.53 -13.21
N GLY A 254 14.84 6.26 -14.10
CA GLY A 254 16.08 5.81 -14.74
C GLY A 254 15.90 4.63 -15.71
N VAL A 255 14.70 4.46 -16.28
CA VAL A 255 14.32 3.29 -17.12
C VAL A 255 13.86 3.73 -18.51
N LYS A 256 14.69 4.53 -19.19
CA LYS A 256 14.38 5.09 -20.52
C LYS A 256 13.96 4.00 -21.51
N GLY A 257 12.85 4.21 -22.20
CA GLY A 257 12.33 3.27 -23.21
C GLY A 257 11.71 1.99 -22.64
N ARG A 258 11.56 1.90 -21.31
CA ARG A 258 10.96 0.76 -20.63
C ARG A 258 9.60 1.10 -20.05
N ILE A 259 8.73 0.12 -20.03
CA ILE A 259 7.40 0.14 -19.43
C ILE A 259 7.25 -1.10 -18.54
N ASN A 260 6.30 -1.13 -17.62
CA ASN A 260 5.99 -2.32 -16.83
C ASN A 260 4.53 -2.78 -16.98
N THR A 261 3.73 -1.98 -17.69
CA THR A 261 2.32 -2.24 -17.94
C THR A 261 2.00 -1.89 -19.39
N VAL A 262 1.20 -2.72 -20.07
CA VAL A 262 0.54 -2.37 -21.33
C VAL A 262 -0.96 -2.35 -21.10
N TYR A 263 -1.56 -1.25 -21.49
CA TYR A 263 -2.99 -0.99 -21.42
C TYR A 263 -3.60 -1.27 -22.78
N VAL A 264 -4.55 -2.20 -22.84
CA VAL A 264 -5.09 -2.72 -24.10
C VAL A 264 -6.59 -2.50 -24.14
N LYS A 265 -7.05 -1.95 -25.26
CA LYS A 265 -8.46 -1.84 -25.60
C LYS A 265 -8.82 -2.93 -26.60
N ALA A 266 -9.87 -3.68 -26.32
CA ALA A 266 -10.37 -4.70 -27.23
C ALA A 266 -11.24 -4.05 -28.33
N THR A 267 -11.43 -4.74 -29.46
CA THR A 267 -12.35 -4.29 -30.52
C THR A 267 -13.80 -4.35 -30.06
N SER A 268 -14.14 -5.33 -29.23
CA SER A 268 -15.45 -5.52 -28.63
C SER A 268 -15.34 -6.37 -27.36
N SER A 269 -16.41 -6.44 -26.56
CA SER A 269 -16.45 -7.27 -25.35
C SER A 269 -16.26 -8.77 -25.65
N GLU A 270 -16.74 -9.26 -26.80
CA GLU A 270 -16.53 -10.64 -27.24
C GLU A 270 -15.07 -10.91 -27.63
N SER A 271 -14.38 -9.88 -28.13
CA SER A 271 -12.99 -9.97 -28.59
C SER A 271 -11.99 -10.03 -27.44
N ILE A 272 -12.40 -9.73 -26.21
CA ILE A 272 -11.52 -9.75 -25.02
C ILE A 272 -10.89 -11.13 -24.82
N ALA A 273 -11.66 -12.22 -25.00
CA ALA A 273 -11.15 -13.57 -24.85
C ALA A 273 -10.13 -13.93 -25.95
N THR A 274 -10.40 -13.50 -27.19
CA THR A 274 -9.50 -13.67 -28.33
C THR A 274 -8.20 -12.90 -28.13
N ALA A 275 -8.29 -11.62 -27.78
CA ALA A 275 -7.14 -10.77 -27.50
C ALA A 275 -6.30 -11.31 -26.34
N LYS A 276 -6.94 -11.75 -25.25
CA LYS A 276 -6.24 -12.39 -24.11
C LYS A 276 -5.43 -13.61 -24.57
N ARG A 277 -6.03 -14.49 -25.38
CA ARG A 277 -5.32 -15.66 -25.93
C ARG A 277 -4.17 -15.26 -26.85
N ALA A 278 -4.39 -14.31 -27.75
CA ALA A 278 -3.36 -13.84 -28.67
C ALA A 278 -2.16 -13.24 -27.91
N ILE A 279 -2.43 -12.42 -26.90
CA ILE A 279 -1.39 -11.82 -26.04
C ILE A 279 -0.63 -12.90 -25.27
N MET A 280 -1.31 -13.86 -24.65
CA MET A 280 -0.65 -14.95 -23.92
C MET A 280 0.20 -15.86 -24.83
N GLN A 281 -0.16 -15.98 -26.11
CA GLN A 281 0.63 -16.74 -27.08
C GLN A 281 1.86 -15.95 -27.55
N ALA A 282 1.70 -14.64 -27.78
CA ALA A 282 2.79 -13.76 -28.19
C ALA A 282 3.80 -13.52 -27.05
N ASP A 283 3.32 -13.44 -25.81
CA ASP A 283 4.13 -13.23 -24.60
C ASP A 283 3.75 -14.22 -23.48
N PRO A 284 4.36 -15.42 -23.44
CA PRO A 284 4.09 -16.42 -22.41
C PRO A 284 4.53 -16.01 -21.01
N LYS A 285 5.34 -14.95 -20.87
CA LYS A 285 5.80 -14.43 -19.56
C LYS A 285 4.89 -13.32 -19.04
N ALA A 286 3.92 -12.87 -19.83
CA ALA A 286 2.95 -11.90 -19.42
C ALA A 286 1.89 -12.48 -18.50
N THR A 287 1.55 -11.72 -17.48
CA THR A 287 0.29 -11.80 -16.76
C THR A 287 -0.73 -10.91 -17.46
N VAL A 288 -1.76 -11.53 -18.04
CA VAL A 288 -2.84 -10.84 -18.73
C VAL A 288 -4.08 -10.82 -17.85
N SER A 289 -4.47 -9.63 -17.40
CA SER A 289 -5.60 -9.40 -16.51
C SER A 289 -6.75 -8.71 -17.26
N THR A 290 -7.98 -9.14 -17.00
CA THR A 290 -9.21 -8.58 -17.57
C THR A 290 -10.21 -8.23 -16.48
N SER A 291 -11.21 -7.41 -16.80
CA SER A 291 -12.31 -7.08 -15.88
C SER A 291 -13.08 -8.32 -15.40
N SER A 292 -13.20 -9.36 -16.23
CA SER A 292 -13.82 -10.63 -15.82
C SER A 292 -12.98 -11.39 -14.80
N ASP A 293 -11.65 -11.38 -14.93
CA ASP A 293 -10.76 -12.02 -13.95
C ASP A 293 -10.85 -11.31 -12.60
N LEU A 294 -10.94 -9.97 -12.61
CA LEU A 294 -11.19 -9.17 -11.42
C LEU A 294 -12.51 -9.54 -10.75
N ALA A 295 -13.61 -9.62 -11.52
CA ALA A 295 -14.92 -9.99 -10.98
C ALA A 295 -14.91 -11.37 -10.31
N LYS A 296 -14.22 -12.34 -10.91
CA LYS A 296 -14.03 -13.69 -10.35
C LYS A 296 -13.18 -13.68 -9.08
N GLN A 297 -12.13 -12.86 -9.03
CA GLN A 297 -11.27 -12.75 -7.86
C GLN A 297 -12.00 -12.08 -6.69
N VAL A 298 -12.76 -11.01 -6.92
CA VAL A 298 -13.57 -10.35 -5.89
C VAL A 298 -14.65 -11.28 -5.34
N THR A 299 -15.35 -12.04 -6.18
CA THR A 299 -16.30 -13.07 -5.72
C THR A 299 -15.61 -14.22 -4.98
N GLY A 300 -14.42 -14.64 -5.41
CA GLY A 300 -13.59 -15.62 -4.71
C GLY A 300 -13.12 -15.17 -3.33
N SER A 301 -12.66 -13.92 -3.20
CA SER A 301 -12.26 -13.34 -1.91
C SER A 301 -13.47 -13.09 -1.00
N LEU A 302 -14.62 -12.67 -1.54
CA LEU A 302 -15.85 -12.48 -0.77
C LEU A 302 -16.42 -13.81 -0.25
N SER A 303 -16.41 -14.85 -1.08
CA SER A 303 -16.80 -16.20 -0.63
C SER A 303 -15.84 -16.74 0.43
N SER A 304 -14.54 -16.45 0.32
CA SER A 304 -13.54 -16.82 1.33
C SER A 304 -13.72 -16.04 2.64
N ALA A 305 -13.98 -14.74 2.58
CA ALA A 305 -14.29 -13.90 3.73
C ALA A 305 -15.60 -14.31 4.41
N SER A 306 -16.63 -14.64 3.63
CA SER A 306 -17.91 -15.18 4.13
C SER A 306 -17.71 -16.52 4.82
N ASN A 307 -16.91 -17.42 4.25
CA ASN A 307 -16.56 -18.70 4.88
C ASN A 307 -15.76 -18.52 6.17
N LEU A 308 -14.84 -17.54 6.22
CA LEU A 308 -14.09 -17.22 7.43
C LEU A 308 -14.99 -16.63 8.52
N ALA A 309 -15.87 -15.69 8.15
CA ALA A 309 -16.86 -15.11 9.07
C ALA A 309 -17.83 -16.17 9.61
N THR A 310 -18.28 -17.09 8.76
CA THR A 310 -19.16 -18.20 9.16
C THR A 310 -18.45 -19.15 10.12
N LYS A 311 -17.18 -19.51 9.86
CA LYS A 311 -16.37 -20.35 10.75
C LYS A 311 -16.07 -19.67 12.10
N LEU A 312 -15.81 -18.37 12.09
CA LEU A 312 -15.62 -17.58 13.31
C LEU A 312 -16.93 -17.47 14.10
N GLY A 313 -18.06 -17.25 13.42
CA GLY A 313 -19.39 -17.20 14.03
C GLY A 313 -19.79 -18.53 14.67
N THR A 314 -19.46 -19.67 14.04
CA THR A 314 -19.69 -21.00 14.64
C THR A 314 -18.82 -21.22 15.86
N TRP A 315 -17.54 -20.85 15.81
CA TRP A 315 -16.63 -20.97 16.96
C TRP A 315 -17.07 -20.08 18.14
N LEU A 316 -17.51 -18.85 17.85
CA LEU A 316 -18.10 -17.97 18.88
C LEU A 316 -19.38 -18.56 19.48
N SER A 317 -20.24 -19.14 18.65
CA SER A 317 -21.48 -19.78 19.11
C SER A 317 -21.18 -20.98 20.02
N ILE A 318 -20.17 -21.79 19.68
CA ILE A 318 -19.71 -22.92 20.50
C ILE A 318 -19.12 -22.42 21.82
N ALA A 319 -18.27 -21.39 21.79
CA ALA A 319 -17.69 -20.81 22.99
C ALA A 319 -18.76 -20.21 23.93
N ALA A 320 -19.78 -19.54 23.37
CA ALA A 320 -20.92 -19.02 24.12
C ALA A 320 -21.73 -20.16 24.76
N LEU A 321 -21.98 -21.24 24.03
CA LEU A 321 -22.67 -22.43 24.55
C LEU A 321 -21.90 -23.06 25.72
N VAL A 322 -20.59 -23.27 25.57
CA VAL A 322 -19.72 -23.80 26.63
C VAL A 322 -19.77 -22.90 27.87
N THR A 323 -19.74 -21.59 27.67
CA THR A 323 -19.83 -20.62 28.77
C THR A 323 -21.18 -20.68 29.47
N ALA A 324 -22.28 -20.78 28.71
CA ALA A 324 -23.63 -20.92 29.28
C ALA A 324 -23.78 -22.21 30.11
N ILE A 325 -23.25 -23.33 29.61
CA ILE A 325 -23.25 -24.62 30.33
C ILE A 325 -22.40 -24.52 31.61
N ALA A 326 -21.23 -23.90 31.54
CA ALA A 326 -20.36 -23.69 32.70
C ALA A 326 -21.05 -22.82 33.77
N LEU A 327 -21.75 -21.75 33.37
CA LEU A 327 -22.53 -20.91 34.29
C LEU A 327 -23.70 -21.68 34.91
N ALA A 328 -24.42 -22.48 34.12
CA ALA A 328 -25.54 -23.29 34.60
C ALA A 328 -25.07 -24.33 35.64
N THR A 329 -23.97 -25.04 35.37
CA THR A 329 -23.43 -26.03 36.33
C THR A 329 -22.93 -25.39 37.62
N LEU A 330 -22.29 -24.21 37.54
CA LEU A 330 -21.90 -23.42 38.71
C LEU A 330 -23.10 -23.00 39.56
N LEU A 331 -24.20 -22.57 38.92
CA LEU A 331 -25.42 -22.17 39.61
C LEU A 331 -26.08 -23.36 40.33
N THR A 332 -26.10 -24.54 39.69
CA THR A 332 -26.64 -25.77 40.28
C THR A 332 -25.82 -26.21 41.50
N LEU A 333 -24.49 -26.19 41.42
CA LEU A 333 -23.62 -26.53 42.56
C LEU A 333 -23.77 -25.52 43.72
N ALA A 334 -23.98 -24.23 43.41
CA ALA A 334 -24.23 -23.21 44.41
C ALA A 334 -25.61 -23.35 45.10
N ALA A 335 -26.60 -23.95 44.42
CA ALA A 335 -27.91 -24.25 44.98
C ALA A 335 -27.88 -25.48 45.92
N VAL A 336 -27.13 -26.52 45.55
CA VAL A 336 -27.00 -27.76 46.35
C VAL A 336 -26.17 -27.55 47.62
N GLY A 337 -25.22 -26.60 47.63
CA GLY A 337 -24.45 -26.27 48.84
C GLY A 337 -25.18 -25.39 49.86
N ARG A 338 -26.49 -25.21 49.71
CA ARG A 338 -27.31 -24.27 50.52
C ARG A 338 -28.49 -24.94 51.25
N GLU A 339 -28.59 -26.26 51.19
CA GLU A 339 -29.36 -27.09 52.13
C GLU A 339 -28.41 -27.80 53.11
#